data_AF-A0A660ZHW3-F1
#
_entry.id   AF-A0A660ZHW3-F1
#
_cell.length_a   1.000
_cell.length_b   1.000
_cell.length_c   1.000
_cell.angle_alpha   90.00
_cell.angle_beta   90.00
_cell.angle_gamma   90.00
#
_symmetry.space_group_name_H-M   'P 1'
#
loop_
_entity.id
_entity.type
_entity.pdbx_description
1 polymer ?
#
loop_
_entity_poly.entity_id
_entity_poly.type
_entity_poly.pdbx_seq_one_letter_code
_entity_poly.pdbx_strand_id
1 'polypeptide(L)'
;MSNVWLFALFLAFSGLIYLQFIRGRRKNLDLIKRCSATMENVFRPADRTYTWIGGVAGFKAKYEFQDGVKLFATFVLLPRQSLLYFPFSKLIFRADRLYLTLELPHTNRLKRFPSKAWREEETGLKFLKKLEVDPSGRRLKALIWYDADSIENVFIWLKDRISKAV
;
A
#
# COMPACT_ATOMS: atom_id res chain seq x y z
N MET A 1 47.78 -11.67 -16.06
CA MET A 1 46.59 -12.56 -16.09
C MET A 1 45.72 -12.47 -14.84
N SER A 2 46.23 -12.04 -13.68
CA SER A 2 45.45 -11.90 -12.42
C SER A 2 44.24 -10.96 -12.51
N ASN A 3 44.35 -9.83 -13.22
CA ASN A 3 43.29 -8.81 -13.26
C ASN A 3 42.12 -9.17 -14.20
N VAL A 4 42.32 -10.11 -15.14
CA VAL A 4 41.29 -10.52 -16.11
C VAL A 4 40.13 -11.23 -15.39
N TRP A 5 40.45 -12.05 -14.39
CA TRP A 5 39.45 -12.74 -13.57
C TRP A 5 38.62 -11.78 -12.72
N LEU A 6 39.26 -10.75 -12.14
CA LEU A 6 38.55 -9.70 -11.40
C LEU A 6 37.60 -8.91 -12.30
N PHE A 7 38.05 -8.58 -13.51
CA PHE A 7 37.21 -7.91 -14.50
C PHE A 7 36.02 -8.77 -14.94
N ALA A 8 36.25 -10.06 -15.21
CA ALA A 8 35.18 -10.99 -15.57
C ALA A 8 34.15 -11.15 -14.43
N LEU A 9 34.60 -11.24 -13.18
CA LEU A 9 33.73 -11.30 -11.99
C LEU A 9 32.88 -10.03 -11.87
N PHE A 10 33.50 -8.85 -12.03
CA PHE A 10 32.80 -7.57 -11.96
C PHE A 10 31.73 -7.44 -13.04
N LEU A 11 32.05 -7.88 -14.27
CA LEU A 11 31.11 -7.86 -15.38
C LEU A 11 29.92 -8.80 -15.14
N ALA A 12 30.20 -10.03 -14.68
CA ALA A 12 29.17 -10.99 -14.33
C ALA A 12 28.26 -10.46 -13.19
N PHE A 13 28.85 -9.87 -12.16
CA PHE A 13 28.12 -9.30 -11.03
C PHE A 13 27.23 -8.12 -11.45
N SER A 14 27.74 -7.25 -12.33
CA SER A 14 26.97 -6.15 -12.89
C SER A 14 25.79 -6.65 -13.72
N GLY A 15 25.99 -7.68 -14.54
CA GLY A 15 24.90 -8.34 -15.28
C GLY A 15 23.83 -8.93 -14.36
N LEU A 16 24.25 -9.60 -13.28
CA LEU A 16 23.32 -10.14 -12.27
C LEU A 16 22.50 -9.05 -11.58
N ILE A 17 23.12 -7.93 -11.20
CA ILE A 17 22.40 -6.78 -10.62
C ILE A 17 21.37 -6.24 -11.60
N TYR A 18 21.74 -6.08 -12.87
CA TYR A 18 20.85 -5.56 -13.91
C TYR A 18 19.64 -6.48 -14.14
N LEU A 19 19.85 -7.79 -14.23
CA LEU A 19 18.76 -8.75 -14.38
C LEU A 19 17.81 -8.74 -13.18
N GLN A 20 18.37 -8.69 -11.96
CA GLN A 20 17.57 -8.57 -10.75
C GLN A 20 16.76 -7.26 -10.75
N PHE A 21 17.35 -6.15 -11.20
CA PHE A 21 16.67 -4.86 -11.28
C PHE A 21 15.43 -4.93 -12.16
N ILE A 22 15.53 -5.52 -13.36
CA ILE A 22 14.39 -5.68 -14.28
C ILE A 22 13.31 -6.54 -13.64
N ARG A 23 13.69 -7.68 -13.03
CA ARG A 23 12.74 -8.59 -12.40
C ARG A 23 12.02 -7.95 -11.21
N GLY A 24 12.75 -7.24 -10.36
CA GLY A 24 12.20 -6.50 -9.23
C GLY A 24 11.25 -5.39 -9.65
N ARG A 25 11.63 -4.63 -10.69
CA ARG A 25 10.78 -3.59 -11.28
C ARG A 25 9.45 -4.14 -11.81
N ARG A 26 9.48 -5.24 -12.57
CA ARG A 26 8.26 -5.88 -13.09
C ARG A 26 7.32 -6.27 -11.96
N LYS A 27 7.83 -6.96 -10.93
CA LYS A 27 7.04 -7.36 -9.76
C LYS A 27 6.37 -6.17 -9.06
N ASN A 28 7.12 -5.08 -8.81
CA ASN A 28 6.55 -3.91 -8.15
C ASN A 28 5.44 -3.26 -9.01
N LEU A 29 5.66 -3.15 -10.33
CA LEU A 29 4.64 -2.63 -11.24
C LEU A 29 3.38 -3.50 -11.26
N ASP A 30 3.53 -4.82 -11.23
CA ASP A 30 2.40 -5.74 -11.18
C ASP A 30 1.61 -5.59 -9.88
N LEU A 31 2.28 -5.40 -8.74
CA LEU A 31 1.63 -5.13 -7.45
C LEU A 31 0.88 -3.79 -7.46
N ILE A 32 1.47 -2.74 -8.04
CA ILE A 32 0.79 -1.43 -8.20
C ILE A 32 -0.49 -1.59 -9.01
N LYS A 33 -0.41 -2.27 -10.17
CA LYS A 33 -1.56 -2.50 -11.05
C LYS A 33 -2.65 -3.32 -10.35
N ARG A 34 -2.29 -4.41 -9.67
CA ARG A 34 -3.24 -5.24 -8.93
C ARG A 34 -3.90 -4.45 -7.81
N CYS A 35 -3.12 -3.78 -6.96
CA CYS A 35 -3.64 -2.99 -5.85
C CYS A 35 -4.61 -1.89 -6.33
N SER A 36 -4.20 -1.09 -7.32
CA SER A 36 -5.05 -0.05 -7.89
C SER A 36 -6.35 -0.61 -8.49
N ALA A 37 -6.26 -1.66 -9.30
CA ALA A 37 -7.43 -2.31 -9.89
C ALA A 37 -8.39 -2.87 -8.82
N THR A 38 -7.88 -3.57 -7.80
CA THR A 38 -8.72 -4.09 -6.70
C THR A 38 -9.39 -2.94 -5.94
N MET A 39 -8.66 -1.85 -5.67
CA MET A 39 -9.25 -0.68 -5.02
C MET A 39 -10.37 -0.05 -5.86
N GLU A 40 -10.15 0.15 -7.16
CA GLU A 40 -11.16 0.71 -8.06
C GLU A 40 -12.39 -0.18 -8.15
N ASN A 41 -12.21 -1.50 -8.27
CA ASN A 41 -13.29 -2.46 -8.36
C ASN A 41 -14.16 -2.48 -7.09
N VAL A 42 -13.52 -2.42 -5.92
CA VAL A 42 -14.22 -2.44 -4.63
C VAL A 42 -14.88 -1.09 -4.36
N PHE A 43 -14.12 0.00 -4.35
CA PHE A 43 -14.62 1.30 -3.91
C PHE A 43 -15.52 1.98 -4.95
N ARG A 44 -15.29 1.76 -6.26
CA ARG A 44 -16.04 2.41 -7.36
C ARG A 44 -16.15 3.93 -7.18
N PRO A 45 -15.01 4.66 -7.12
CA PRO A 45 -15.03 6.10 -6.91
C PRO A 45 -15.60 6.84 -8.12
N ALA A 46 -16.16 8.03 -7.89
CA ALA A 46 -16.68 8.89 -8.95
C ALA A 46 -15.55 9.60 -9.70
N ASP A 47 -14.53 10.05 -8.96
CA ASP A 47 -13.31 10.62 -9.51
C ASP A 47 -12.07 9.99 -8.86
N ARG A 48 -10.98 9.89 -9.62
CA ARG A 48 -9.73 9.26 -9.22
C ARG A 48 -8.52 10.00 -9.78
N THR A 49 -7.58 10.32 -8.91
CA THR A 49 -6.28 10.89 -9.28
C THR A 49 -5.15 10.02 -8.75
N TYR A 50 -4.19 9.68 -9.60
CA TYR A 50 -2.99 8.93 -9.21
C TYR A 50 -1.72 9.77 -9.37
N THR A 51 -0.90 9.80 -8.32
CA THR A 51 0.45 10.34 -8.33
C THR A 51 1.45 9.23 -8.10
N TRP A 52 2.34 9.01 -9.06
CA TRP A 52 3.39 7.99 -8.95
C TRP A 52 4.46 8.42 -7.93
N ILE A 53 4.94 7.46 -7.12
CA ILE A 53 6.06 7.66 -6.22
C ILE A 53 7.27 6.94 -6.80
N GLY A 54 8.28 7.68 -7.24
CA GLY A 54 9.56 7.13 -7.70
C GLY A 54 9.44 6.07 -8.81
N GLY A 55 8.35 6.13 -9.61
CA GLY A 55 8.02 5.21 -10.71
C GLY A 55 7.65 3.77 -10.31
N VAL A 56 8.37 3.16 -9.36
CA VAL A 56 8.18 1.75 -8.95
C VAL A 56 8.12 1.59 -7.42
N ALA A 57 8.25 2.68 -6.68
CA ALA A 57 8.20 2.66 -5.22
C ALA A 57 6.76 2.67 -4.70
N GLY A 58 5.77 3.00 -5.55
CA GLY A 58 4.36 2.95 -5.22
C GLY A 58 3.58 4.11 -5.82
N PHE A 59 2.44 4.44 -5.21
CA PHE A 59 1.57 5.52 -5.67
C PHE A 59 0.81 6.18 -4.52
N LYS A 60 0.35 7.41 -4.75
CA LYS A 60 -0.71 8.05 -4.00
C LYS A 60 -1.96 8.12 -4.88
N ALA A 61 -3.07 7.60 -4.40
CA ALA A 61 -4.37 7.74 -5.03
C ALA A 61 -5.25 8.65 -4.18
N LYS A 62 -6.01 9.50 -4.85
CA LYS A 62 -7.08 10.29 -4.26
C LYS A 62 -8.36 9.87 -4.96
N TYR A 63 -9.31 9.37 -4.19
CA TYR A 63 -10.64 9.00 -4.66
C TYR A 63 -11.66 9.95 -4.07
N GLU A 64 -12.55 10.45 -4.92
CA GLU A 64 -13.71 11.24 -4.49
C GLU A 64 -14.99 10.47 -4.83
N PHE A 65 -15.90 10.40 -3.86
CA PHE A 65 -17.22 9.77 -4.02
C PHE A 65 -18.29 10.85 -4.23
N GLN A 66 -19.44 10.46 -4.78
CA GLN A 66 -20.54 11.40 -5.07
C GLN A 66 -21.02 12.16 -3.82
N ASP A 67 -20.97 11.52 -2.66
CA ASP A 67 -21.40 12.09 -1.38
C ASP A 67 -20.36 13.04 -0.74
N GLY A 68 -19.31 13.42 -1.50
CA GLY A 68 -18.24 14.30 -1.05
C GLY A 68 -17.21 13.64 -0.10
N VAL A 69 -17.37 12.35 0.17
CA VAL A 69 -16.37 11.54 0.90
C VAL A 69 -15.09 11.44 0.08
N LYS A 70 -13.94 11.54 0.75
CA LYS A 70 -12.62 11.41 0.10
C LYS A 70 -11.85 10.26 0.71
N LEU A 71 -11.23 9.43 -0.13
CA LEU A 71 -10.35 8.35 0.29
C LEU A 71 -8.97 8.58 -0.33
N PHE A 72 -7.99 8.85 0.52
CA PHE A 72 -6.59 8.93 0.15
C PHE A 72 -5.93 7.58 0.41
N ALA A 73 -5.27 7.03 -0.59
CA ALA A 73 -4.50 5.80 -0.46
C ALA A 73 -3.06 6.06 -0.83
N THR A 74 -2.12 5.71 0.03
CA THR A 74 -0.68 5.73 -0.27
C THR A 74 -0.15 4.32 -0.18
N PHE A 75 0.20 3.75 -1.33
CA PHE A 75 0.80 2.45 -1.42
C PHE A 75 2.31 2.60 -1.56
N VAL A 76 3.07 1.96 -0.66
CA VAL A 76 4.53 2.00 -0.62
C VAL A 76 5.07 0.58 -0.66
N LEU A 77 5.87 0.30 -1.68
CA LEU A 77 6.46 -1.00 -1.93
C LEU A 77 7.90 -1.06 -1.44
N LEU A 78 8.32 -2.26 -1.03
CA LEU A 78 9.71 -2.58 -0.81
C LEU A 78 10.49 -2.47 -2.14
N PRO A 79 11.75 -1.99 -2.10
CA PRO A 79 12.57 -1.73 -3.28
C PRO A 79 13.17 -3.02 -3.84
N ARG A 80 12.34 -3.90 -4.41
CA ARG A 80 12.73 -5.21 -4.97
C ARG A 80 13.71 -5.11 -6.13
N GLN A 81 13.74 -3.97 -6.81
CA GLN A 81 14.66 -3.67 -7.91
C GLN A 81 16.12 -3.47 -7.44
N SER A 82 16.34 -3.15 -6.16
CA SER A 82 17.68 -2.89 -5.63
C SER A 82 18.22 -4.13 -4.95
N LEU A 83 18.99 -4.96 -5.66
CA LEU A 83 19.52 -6.24 -5.14
C LEU A 83 20.18 -6.09 -3.76
N LEU A 84 21.03 -5.07 -3.62
CA LEU A 84 21.80 -4.84 -2.39
C LEU A 84 20.97 -4.23 -1.26
N TYR A 85 19.99 -3.39 -1.57
CA TYR A 85 19.21 -2.65 -0.57
C TYR A 85 17.94 -3.40 -0.11
N PHE A 86 17.41 -4.26 -0.97
CA PHE A 86 16.23 -5.07 -0.69
C PHE A 86 16.34 -5.94 0.58
N PRO A 87 17.45 -6.67 0.88
CA PRO A 87 17.53 -7.47 2.10
C PRO A 87 17.42 -6.61 3.37
N PHE A 88 18.10 -5.47 3.41
CA PHE A 88 18.01 -4.52 4.54
C PHE A 88 16.60 -3.95 4.68
N SER A 89 15.99 -3.54 3.56
CA SER A 89 14.61 -3.03 3.55
C SER A 89 13.62 -4.07 4.05
N LYS A 90 13.79 -5.33 3.65
CA LYS A 90 12.93 -6.44 4.09
C LYS A 90 13.11 -6.70 5.59
N LEU A 91 14.32 -6.61 6.12
CA LEU A 91 14.57 -6.79 7.55
C LEU A 91 13.93 -5.68 8.40
N ILE A 92 14.06 -4.42 7.97
CA ILE A 92 13.55 -3.25 8.70
C ILE A 92 12.04 -3.11 8.57
N PHE A 93 11.51 -3.13 7.34
CA PHE A 93 10.11 -2.80 7.06
C PHE A 93 9.18 -4.02 7.00
N ARG A 94 9.74 -5.23 6.82
CA ARG A 94 9.05 -6.54 6.75
C ARG A 94 8.11 -6.76 5.56
N ALA A 95 7.22 -5.81 5.28
CA ALA A 95 6.17 -5.94 4.26
C ALA A 95 5.97 -4.63 3.48
N ASP A 96 5.27 -4.74 2.35
CA ASP A 96 4.73 -3.58 1.64
C ASP A 96 3.64 -2.91 2.50
N ARG A 97 3.47 -1.60 2.38
CA ARG A 97 2.57 -0.83 3.25
C ARG A 97 1.54 -0.09 2.44
N LEU A 98 0.28 -0.19 2.87
CA LEU A 98 -0.82 0.59 2.35
C LEU A 98 -1.38 1.47 3.47
N TYR A 99 -1.32 2.77 3.23
CA TYR A 99 -1.91 3.77 4.11
C TYR A 99 -3.22 4.24 3.50
N LEU A 100 -4.32 4.09 4.21
CA LEU A 100 -5.62 4.61 3.80
C LEU A 100 -6.01 5.74 4.75
N THR A 101 -6.58 6.82 4.20
CA THR A 101 -7.14 7.91 4.96
C THR A 101 -8.50 8.26 4.38
N LEU A 102 -9.55 7.98 5.12
CA LEU A 102 -10.90 8.38 4.80
C LEU A 102 -11.17 9.75 5.41
N GLU A 103 -11.76 10.66 4.66
CA GLU A 103 -12.18 11.98 5.11
C GLU A 103 -13.66 12.20 4.78
N LEU A 104 -14.44 12.54 5.82
CA LEU A 104 -15.86 12.85 5.70
C LEU A 104 -16.07 14.38 5.62
N PRO A 105 -16.96 14.87 4.73
CA PRO A 105 -17.10 16.31 4.46
C PRO A 105 -17.73 17.08 5.63
N HIS A 106 -18.80 16.57 6.24
CA HIS A 106 -19.61 17.35 7.20
C HIS A 106 -19.92 16.65 8.53
N THR A 107 -19.44 15.42 8.73
CA THR A 107 -19.96 14.56 9.79
C THR A 107 -18.85 14.10 10.75
N ASN A 108 -19.02 14.36 12.05
CA ASN A 108 -18.12 13.88 13.11
C ASN A 108 -18.44 12.44 13.58
N ARG A 109 -19.10 11.62 12.75
CA ARG A 109 -19.62 10.29 13.12
C ARG A 109 -18.51 9.28 13.40
N LEU A 110 -17.28 9.52 12.97
CA LEU A 110 -16.14 8.63 13.30
C LEU A 110 -15.78 8.68 14.78
N LYS A 111 -16.29 9.64 15.58
CA LYS A 111 -16.08 9.61 17.05
C LYS A 111 -16.65 8.36 17.73
N ARG A 112 -17.66 7.72 17.12
CA ARG A 112 -18.22 6.44 17.59
C ARG A 112 -17.46 5.22 17.06
N PHE A 113 -16.51 5.40 16.15
CA PHE A 113 -15.68 4.27 15.68
C PHE A 113 -14.76 3.84 16.82
N PRO A 114 -14.82 2.58 17.26
CA PRO A 114 -14.05 2.11 18.40
C PRO A 114 -12.60 1.88 17.98
N SER A 115 -11.78 2.93 17.88
CA SER A 115 -10.38 2.86 17.42
C SER A 115 -9.51 1.84 18.19
N LYS A 116 -9.87 1.54 19.44
CA LYS A 116 -9.17 0.56 20.29
C LYS A 116 -9.67 -0.88 20.18
N ALA A 117 -10.87 -1.13 19.63
CA ALA A 117 -11.46 -2.47 19.55
C ALA A 117 -10.92 -3.32 18.37
N TRP A 118 -10.03 -2.76 17.56
CA TRP A 118 -9.51 -3.42 16.36
C TRP A 118 -8.25 -4.27 16.60
N ARG A 119 -7.75 -4.33 17.85
CA ARG A 119 -6.64 -5.23 18.21
C ARG A 119 -7.17 -6.66 18.33
N GLU A 120 -6.95 -7.41 17.25
CA GLU A 120 -6.68 -8.85 17.22
C GLU A 120 -7.81 -9.90 17.24
N GLU A 121 -9.06 -9.66 17.62
CA GLU A 121 -9.97 -10.81 17.86
C GLU A 121 -11.12 -11.08 16.88
N GLU A 122 -11.71 -10.13 16.14
CA GLU A 122 -13.00 -10.42 15.46
C GLU A 122 -13.00 -10.45 13.93
N THR A 123 -11.88 -10.25 13.25
CA THR A 123 -11.82 -10.43 11.79
C THR A 123 -10.44 -10.94 11.43
N GLY A 124 -10.32 -11.99 10.61
CA GLY A 124 -9.06 -12.63 10.18
C GLY A 124 -8.07 -11.73 9.41
N LEU A 125 -8.14 -10.42 9.59
CA LEU A 125 -7.33 -9.39 8.97
C LEU A 125 -6.02 -9.19 9.76
N LYS A 126 -5.14 -10.20 9.78
CA LYS A 126 -3.77 -10.13 10.34
C LYS A 126 -2.91 -8.96 9.81
N PHE A 127 -3.40 -8.31 8.77
CA PHE A 127 -2.71 -7.31 7.96
C PHE A 127 -2.90 -5.87 8.45
N LEU A 128 -3.92 -5.58 9.27
CA LEU A 128 -4.15 -4.21 9.74
C LEU A 128 -3.29 -3.91 10.97
N LYS A 129 -2.35 -2.95 10.85
CA LYS A 129 -1.39 -2.63 11.90
C LYS A 129 -1.77 -1.45 12.78
N LYS A 130 -2.43 -0.45 12.21
CA LYS A 130 -2.77 0.76 12.93
C LYS A 130 -4.08 1.33 12.40
N LEU A 131 -4.97 1.73 13.29
CA LEU A 131 -6.16 2.50 12.97
C LEU A 131 -6.26 3.67 13.92
N GLU A 132 -6.34 4.88 13.39
CA GLU A 132 -6.43 6.11 14.18
C GLU A 132 -7.58 6.96 13.64
N VAL A 133 -8.42 7.45 14.55
CA VAL A 133 -9.44 8.45 14.23
C VAL A 133 -8.91 9.79 14.71
N ASP A 134 -8.95 10.80 13.84
CA ASP A 134 -8.54 12.15 14.25
C ASP A 134 -9.50 12.71 15.32
N PRO A 135 -9.04 13.58 16.24
CA PRO A 135 -9.88 14.13 17.33
C PRO A 135 -11.15 14.84 16.86
N SER A 136 -11.12 15.37 15.63
CA SER A 136 -12.28 15.98 14.97
C SER A 136 -13.38 14.96 14.66
N GLY A 137 -13.07 13.68 14.55
CA GLY A 137 -13.99 12.63 14.11
C GLY A 137 -14.31 12.68 12.62
N ARG A 138 -13.50 13.39 11.82
CA ARG A 138 -13.69 13.55 10.37
C ARG A 138 -12.75 12.70 9.52
N ARG A 139 -11.65 12.23 10.12
CA ARG A 139 -10.64 11.44 9.40
C ARG A 139 -10.36 10.13 10.10
N LEU A 140 -10.31 9.06 9.31
CA LEU A 140 -9.91 7.72 9.73
C LEU A 140 -8.65 7.32 8.96
N LYS A 141 -7.56 7.07 9.68
CA LYS A 141 -6.28 6.66 9.12
C LYS A 141 -6.04 5.18 9.42
N ALA A 142 -5.82 4.37 8.39
CA ALA A 142 -5.48 2.97 8.51
C ALA A 142 -4.09 2.70 7.91
N LEU A 143 -3.28 1.90 8.61
CA LEU A 143 -2.04 1.33 8.09
C LEU A 143 -2.22 -0.19 7.97
N ILE A 144 -2.02 -0.70 6.77
CA ILE A 144 -2.19 -2.10 6.40
C ILE A 144 -0.88 -2.62 5.83
N TRP A 145 -0.45 -3.80 6.27
CA TRP A 145 0.57 -4.59 5.60
C TRP A 145 -0.06 -5.24 4.38
N TYR A 146 0.44 -4.88 3.21
CA TYR A 146 -0.16 -5.33 1.97
C TYR A 146 0.21 -6.79 1.69
N ASP A 147 -0.82 -7.57 1.43
CA ASP A 147 -0.76 -8.95 0.98
C ASP A 147 -1.75 -9.13 -0.17
N ALA A 148 -1.27 -9.58 -1.32
CA ALA A 148 -2.05 -9.56 -2.56
C ALA A 148 -3.30 -10.45 -2.50
N ASP A 149 -3.22 -11.57 -1.77
CA ASP A 149 -4.30 -12.56 -1.71
C ASP A 149 -5.40 -12.15 -0.71
N SER A 150 -5.05 -11.36 0.29
CA SER A 150 -5.95 -11.01 1.41
C SER A 150 -6.51 -9.59 1.34
N ILE A 151 -5.93 -8.71 0.50
CA ILE A 151 -6.25 -7.28 0.50
C ILE A 151 -7.68 -6.97 0.05
N GLU A 152 -8.23 -7.78 -0.85
CA GLU A 152 -9.61 -7.59 -1.35
C GLU A 152 -10.62 -7.69 -0.21
N ASN A 153 -10.47 -8.68 0.67
CA ASN A 153 -11.31 -8.85 1.86
C ASN A 153 -11.19 -7.63 2.80
N VAL A 154 -9.98 -7.08 2.97
CA VAL A 154 -9.77 -5.86 3.77
C VAL A 154 -10.53 -4.67 3.16
N PHE A 155 -10.50 -4.52 1.84
CA PHE A 155 -11.19 -3.42 1.16
C PHE A 155 -12.70 -3.55 1.19
N ILE A 156 -13.24 -4.76 0.94
CA ILE A 156 -14.68 -5.03 1.03
C ILE A 156 -15.17 -4.71 2.43
N TRP A 157 -14.44 -5.18 3.44
CA TRP A 157 -14.71 -4.90 4.84
C TRP A 157 -14.68 -3.40 5.14
N LEU A 158 -13.66 -2.67 4.64
CA LEU A 158 -13.57 -1.22 4.81
C LEU A 158 -14.76 -0.50 4.16
N LYS A 159 -15.16 -0.91 2.96
CA LYS A 159 -16.28 -0.34 2.22
C LYS A 159 -17.61 -0.49 2.98
N ASP A 160 -17.91 -1.68 3.50
CA ASP A 160 -19.10 -1.92 4.30
C ASP A 160 -19.16 -0.98 5.52
N ARG A 161 -18.01 -0.77 6.18
CA ARG A 161 -17.91 0.14 7.32
C ARG A 161 -18.03 1.61 6.95
N ILE A 162 -17.49 2.03 5.81
CA ILE A 162 -17.69 3.39 5.28
C ILE A 162 -19.17 3.62 4.99
N SER A 163 -19.83 2.67 4.33
CA SER A 163 -21.26 2.76 4.01
C SER A 163 -22.16 2.83 5.25
N LYS A 164 -21.75 2.26 6.38
CA LYS A 164 -22.46 2.38 7.66
C LYS A 164 -22.21 3.71 8.39
N ALA A 165 -21.16 4.43 8.01
CA ALA A 165 -20.72 5.67 8.66
C ALA A 165 -21.29 6.93 8.00
N VAL A 166 -21.49 6.87 6.67
CA VAL A 166 -22.22 7.85 5.85
C VAL A 166 -23.71 7.70 6.16
#